data_AF-A0A932B286-F1
#
_entry.id   AF-A0A932B286-F1
#
_cell.length_a   1.000
_cell.length_b   1.000
_cell.length_c   1.000
_cell.angle_alpha   90.00
_cell.angle_beta   90.00
_cell.angle_gamma   90.00
#
_symmetry.space_group_name_H-M   'P 1'
#
loop_
_entity.id
_entity.type
_entity.pdbx_description
1 polymer ?
#
loop_
_entity_poly.entity_id
_entity_poly.type
_entity_poly.pdbx_seq_one_letter_code
_entity_poly.pdbx_strand_id
1 'polypeptide(L)'
;MTSTSSTSGTISSLGVGSGLDANSIVTKLVELERKPITTLQSQADKIQSKISAFGQVQSNLSSLRDAAQKLANPDIWYSTTSSSSDTNVVNFTTSSGAATGSYSVSVSSLAASQSVVTKTALASSTSTLGSGTLTNDLGTLSGGTLTSSKTTSISIASSDTLENIRDKINDAASGVT
;
A
#
# COMPACT_ATOMS: atom_id res chain seq x y z
N MET A 1 7.80 -93.06 -48.64
CA MET A 1 7.83 -92.20 -47.44
C MET A 1 8.06 -90.77 -47.90
N THR A 2 7.31 -89.72 -47.60
CA THR A 2 5.99 -89.46 -46.98
C THR A 2 5.86 -87.92 -47.03
N SER A 3 4.68 -87.42 -47.39
CA SER A 3 4.31 -86.00 -47.49
C SER A 3 4.59 -85.16 -46.25
N THR A 4 4.74 -83.83 -46.43
CA THR A 4 4.03 -82.73 -45.71
C THR A 4 4.70 -81.39 -46.12
N SER A 5 4.07 -80.21 -46.20
CA SER A 5 2.68 -79.76 -46.14
C SER A 5 2.64 -78.29 -46.59
N SER A 6 1.54 -77.93 -47.22
CA SER A 6 1.13 -76.66 -47.82
C SER A 6 0.97 -75.44 -46.88
N THR A 7 1.23 -74.26 -47.46
CA THR A 7 0.41 -73.03 -47.52
C THR A 7 -0.21 -72.41 -46.25
N SER A 8 -0.10 -71.07 -46.25
CA SER A 8 -1.06 -70.06 -45.74
C SER A 8 -0.79 -69.46 -44.38
N GLY A 9 -0.53 -68.15 -44.40
CA GLY A 9 -0.59 -67.29 -43.24
C GLY A 9 -1.91 -67.48 -42.50
N THR A 10 -1.81 -67.62 -41.20
CA THR A 10 -2.95 -67.66 -40.28
C THR A 10 -3.59 -66.27 -40.24
N ILE A 11 -4.52 -66.00 -41.15
CA ILE A 11 -5.59 -65.06 -40.85
C ILE A 11 -6.52 -65.82 -39.92
N SER A 12 -6.45 -65.49 -38.63
CA SER A 12 -7.38 -65.98 -37.61
C SER A 12 -8.78 -65.55 -38.02
N SER A 13 -9.51 -66.48 -38.61
CA SER A 13 -10.93 -66.42 -38.91
C SER A 13 -11.68 -65.82 -37.72
N LEU A 14 -12.34 -64.68 -37.97
CA LEU A 14 -13.35 -64.11 -37.10
C LEU A 14 -14.51 -65.11 -37.03
N GLY A 15 -14.41 -66.00 -36.05
CA GLY A 15 -15.44 -66.95 -35.66
C GLY A 15 -16.72 -66.21 -35.29
N VAL A 16 -17.76 -66.58 -36.01
CA VAL A 16 -19.18 -66.31 -35.81
C VAL A 16 -19.67 -66.81 -34.45
N GLY A 17 -19.29 -66.09 -33.40
CA GLY A 17 -19.82 -66.22 -32.04
C GLY A 17 -19.59 -64.93 -31.27
N SER A 18 -19.30 -63.85 -31.99
CA SER A 18 -18.94 -62.60 -31.39
C SER A 18 -20.22 -61.99 -30.81
N GLY A 19 -20.37 -62.10 -29.50
CA GLY A 19 -20.83 -60.98 -28.71
C GLY A 19 -19.94 -59.78 -29.05
N LEU A 20 -20.16 -59.22 -30.24
CA LEU A 20 -19.74 -57.90 -30.65
C LEU A 20 -20.47 -57.02 -29.65
N ASP A 21 -19.83 -56.79 -28.52
CA ASP A 21 -20.23 -55.73 -27.64
C ASP A 21 -19.97 -54.46 -28.44
N ALA A 22 -20.98 -54.05 -29.19
CA ALA A 22 -20.97 -52.84 -29.99
C ALA A 22 -20.58 -51.65 -29.11
N ASN A 23 -20.91 -51.69 -27.81
CA ASN A 23 -20.43 -50.70 -26.86
C ASN A 23 -18.91 -50.74 -26.71
N SER A 24 -18.27 -51.91 -26.68
CA SER A 24 -16.80 -52.02 -26.60
C SER A 24 -16.09 -51.47 -27.85
N ILE A 25 -16.63 -51.70 -29.05
CA ILE A 25 -16.06 -51.17 -30.30
C ILE A 25 -16.31 -49.67 -30.40
N VAL A 26 -17.52 -49.20 -30.07
CA VAL A 26 -17.85 -47.77 -30.01
C VAL A 26 -16.98 -47.07 -28.97
N THR A 27 -16.76 -47.67 -27.80
CA THR A 27 -15.88 -47.12 -26.76
C THR A 27 -14.44 -47.01 -27.27
N LYS A 28 -13.90 -48.05 -27.91
CA LYS A 28 -12.55 -48.02 -28.50
C LYS A 28 -12.42 -47.01 -29.63
N LEU A 29 -13.46 -46.83 -30.45
CA LEU A 29 -13.47 -45.85 -31.54
C LEU A 29 -13.53 -44.41 -30.99
N VAL A 30 -14.37 -44.18 -29.98
CA VAL A 30 -14.46 -42.90 -29.25
C VAL A 30 -13.15 -42.59 -28.52
N GLU A 31 -12.51 -43.57 -27.90
CA GLU A 31 -11.17 -43.40 -27.29
C GLU A 31 -10.12 -42.98 -28.33
N LEU A 32 -10.14 -43.61 -29.51
CA LEU A 32 -9.24 -43.26 -30.61
C LEU A 32 -9.51 -41.83 -31.10
N GLU A 33 -10.78 -41.45 -31.21
CA GLU A 33 -11.22 -40.12 -31.64
C GLU A 33 -10.94 -39.04 -30.57
N ARG A 34 -10.81 -39.42 -29.29
CA ARG A 34 -10.39 -38.54 -28.18
C ARG A 34 -8.88 -38.41 -28.01
N LYS A 35 -8.06 -39.24 -28.67
CA LYS A 35 -6.58 -39.14 -28.67
C LYS A 35 -6.02 -37.75 -29.04
N PRO A 36 -6.56 -37.00 -30.04
CA PRO A 36 -6.12 -35.63 -30.30
C PRO A 36 -6.42 -34.68 -29.12
N ILE A 37 -7.54 -34.85 -28.42
CA ILE A 37 -7.90 -34.02 -27.26
C ILE A 37 -6.91 -34.23 -26.11
N THR A 38 -6.58 -35.48 -25.80
CA THR A 38 -5.58 -35.79 -24.75
C THR A 38 -4.20 -35.27 -25.10
N THR A 39 -3.83 -35.28 -26.39
CA THR A 39 -2.58 -34.69 -26.88
C THR A 39 -2.56 -33.17 -26.70
N LEU A 40 -3.66 -32.47 -27.03
CA LEU A 40 -3.79 -31.03 -26.83
C LEU A 40 -3.80 -30.66 -25.34
N GLN A 41 -4.46 -31.44 -24.48
CA GLN A 41 -4.42 -31.25 -23.02
C GLN A 41 -2.99 -31.37 -22.50
N SER A 42 -2.24 -32.41 -22.91
CA SER A 42 -0.83 -32.55 -22.52
C SER A 42 0.05 -31.39 -23.01
N GLN A 43 -0.23 -30.84 -24.21
CA GLN A 43 0.46 -29.65 -24.70
C GLN A 43 0.11 -28.42 -23.87
N ALA A 44 -1.18 -28.23 -23.52
CA ALA A 44 -1.63 -27.14 -22.67
C ALA A 44 -0.96 -27.20 -21.28
N ASP A 45 -0.90 -28.38 -20.65
CA ASP A 45 -0.26 -28.56 -19.34
C ASP A 45 1.25 -28.25 -19.39
N LYS A 46 1.93 -28.64 -20.48
CA LYS A 46 3.35 -28.29 -20.70
C LYS A 46 3.54 -26.78 -20.87
N ILE A 47 2.66 -26.11 -21.62
CA ILE A 47 2.69 -24.65 -21.79
C ILE A 47 2.41 -23.97 -20.46
N GLN A 48 1.42 -24.42 -19.69
CA GLN A 48 1.09 -23.88 -18.38
C GLN A 48 2.26 -24.03 -17.40
N SER A 49 2.93 -25.18 -17.39
CA SER A 49 4.13 -25.42 -16.57
C SER A 49 5.26 -24.47 -16.96
N LYS A 50 5.47 -24.23 -18.27
CA LYS A 50 6.44 -23.24 -18.76
C LYS A 50 6.08 -21.83 -18.31
N ILE A 51 4.81 -21.42 -18.43
CA ILE A 51 4.32 -20.11 -17.98
C ILE A 51 4.59 -19.93 -16.49
N SER A 52 4.26 -20.93 -15.66
CA SER A 52 4.53 -20.88 -14.22
C SER A 52 6.03 -20.77 -13.92
N ALA A 53 6.88 -21.51 -14.62
CA ALA A 53 8.33 -21.41 -14.48
C ALA A 53 8.86 -20.02 -14.86
N PHE A 54 8.39 -19.45 -15.98
CA PHE A 54 8.74 -18.08 -16.37
C PHE A 54 8.21 -17.04 -15.39
N GLY A 55 7.00 -17.22 -14.85
CA GLY A 55 6.44 -16.36 -13.81
C GLY A 55 7.28 -16.37 -12.53
N GLN A 56 7.79 -17.54 -12.13
CA GLN A 56 8.70 -17.64 -10.98
C GLN A 56 10.03 -16.91 -11.25
N VAL A 57 10.61 -17.09 -12.44
CA VAL A 57 11.85 -16.38 -12.83
C VAL A 57 11.63 -14.87 -12.85
N GLN A 58 10.52 -14.40 -13.40
CA GLN A 58 10.15 -12.99 -13.41
C GLN A 58 10.03 -12.43 -11.98
N SER A 59 9.34 -13.15 -11.09
CA SER A 59 9.17 -12.75 -9.69
C SER A 59 10.52 -12.66 -8.96
N ASN A 60 11.39 -13.64 -9.15
CA ASN A 60 12.73 -13.65 -8.56
C ASN A 60 13.58 -12.50 -9.10
N LEU A 61 13.51 -12.21 -10.40
CA LEU A 61 14.24 -11.11 -11.02
C LEU A 61 13.70 -9.74 -10.57
N SER A 62 12.39 -9.60 -10.39
CA SER A 62 11.80 -8.39 -9.79
C SER A 62 12.32 -8.17 -8.38
N SER A 63 12.33 -9.22 -7.56
CA SER A 63 12.86 -9.14 -6.18
C SER A 63 14.33 -8.76 -6.15
N LEU A 64 15.14 -9.32 -7.06
CA LEU A 64 16.55 -8.96 -7.21
C LEU A 64 16.73 -7.49 -7.65
N ARG A 65 15.93 -7.04 -8.63
CA ARG A 65 15.94 -5.66 -9.10
C ARG A 65 15.61 -4.69 -7.96
N ASP A 66 14.58 -5.00 -7.18
CA ASP A 66 14.14 -4.14 -6.07
C ASP A 66 15.21 -4.10 -4.96
N ALA A 67 15.89 -5.22 -4.68
CA ALA A 67 17.04 -5.26 -3.77
C ALA A 67 18.23 -4.45 -4.31
N ALA A 68 18.54 -4.57 -5.60
CA ALA A 68 19.61 -3.80 -6.25
C ALA A 68 19.32 -2.29 -6.24
N GLN A 69 18.06 -1.89 -6.46
CA GLN A 69 17.64 -0.49 -6.36
C GLN A 69 17.82 0.08 -4.95
N LYS A 70 17.47 -0.71 -3.91
CA LYS A 70 17.72 -0.31 -2.51
C LYS A 70 19.21 -0.11 -2.24
N LEU A 71 20.07 -1.01 -2.74
CA LEU A 71 21.52 -0.90 -2.57
C LEU A 71 22.14 0.25 -3.37
N ALA A 72 21.56 0.57 -4.53
CA ALA A 72 21.99 1.66 -5.39
C ALA A 72 21.61 3.04 -4.83
N ASN A 73 20.76 3.13 -3.80
CA ASN A 73 20.42 4.40 -3.17
C ASN A 73 21.64 4.98 -2.44
N PRO A 74 22.18 6.15 -2.82
CA PRO A 74 23.31 6.77 -2.12
C PRO A 74 23.00 7.11 -0.65
N ASP A 75 21.74 7.39 -0.31
CA ASP A 75 21.34 7.82 1.04
C ASP A 75 21.68 6.78 2.11
N ILE A 76 21.63 5.48 1.79
CA ILE A 76 21.98 4.43 2.75
C ILE A 76 23.46 4.42 3.09
N TRP A 77 24.32 4.94 2.22
CA TRP A 77 25.77 5.01 2.40
C TRP A 77 26.21 6.27 3.15
N TYR A 78 25.40 7.33 3.11
CA TYR A 78 25.62 8.57 3.84
C TYR A 78 24.72 8.71 5.07
N SER A 79 23.97 7.67 5.41
CA SER A 79 23.13 7.64 6.61
C SER A 79 24.03 7.61 7.84
N THR A 80 23.70 8.44 8.82
CA THR A 80 24.37 8.47 10.12
C THR A 80 23.42 7.97 11.19
N THR A 81 23.96 7.42 12.27
CA THR A 81 23.17 7.08 13.46
C THR A 81 23.27 8.23 14.47
N SER A 82 22.22 8.43 15.25
CA SER A 82 22.23 9.34 16.39
C SER A 82 21.88 8.59 17.66
N SER A 83 22.51 8.99 18.76
CA SER A 83 22.17 8.55 20.10
C SER A 83 22.07 9.78 21.00
N SER A 84 21.10 9.76 21.91
CA SER A 84 20.94 10.76 22.95
C SER A 84 21.35 10.17 24.29
N SER A 85 22.02 10.96 25.13
CA SER A 85 22.30 10.57 26.51
C SER A 85 21.05 10.54 27.38
N ASP A 86 20.02 11.31 27.03
CA ASP A 86 18.72 11.31 27.70
C ASP A 86 17.58 11.45 26.66
N THR A 87 17.02 10.32 26.29
CA THR A 87 15.94 10.23 25.29
C THR A 87 14.60 10.77 25.80
N ASN A 88 14.43 10.97 27.10
CA ASN A 88 13.22 11.57 27.66
C ASN A 88 13.21 13.09 27.52
N VAL A 89 14.40 13.71 27.39
CA VAL A 89 14.55 15.16 27.27
C VAL A 89 14.67 15.58 25.80
N VAL A 90 15.54 14.91 25.02
CA VAL A 90 15.68 15.18 23.59
C VAL A 90 15.96 13.89 22.84
N ASN A 91 15.20 13.65 21.76
CA ASN A 91 15.48 12.62 20.78
C ASN A 91 16.02 13.25 19.49
N PHE A 92 17.02 12.62 18.90
CA PHE A 92 17.62 13.06 17.64
C PHE A 92 17.27 12.08 16.52
N THR A 93 17.10 12.62 15.33
CA THR A 93 17.04 11.87 14.08
C THR A 93 18.01 12.52 13.10
N THR A 94 18.57 11.71 12.22
CA THR A 94 19.60 12.11 11.26
C THR A 94 19.09 11.93 9.85
N SER A 95 19.48 12.84 8.96
CA SER A 95 19.29 12.69 7.52
C SER A 95 20.58 12.21 6.86
N SER A 96 20.49 11.74 5.61
CA SER A 96 21.68 11.42 4.82
C SER A 96 22.58 12.66 4.70
N GLY A 97 23.88 12.46 4.90
CA GLY A 97 24.88 13.54 4.84
C GLY A 97 24.99 14.41 6.09
N ALA A 98 24.33 14.07 7.20
CA ALA A 98 24.55 14.77 8.47
C ALA A 98 26.01 14.60 8.95
N ALA A 99 26.60 15.69 9.49
CA ALA A 99 27.98 15.67 9.96
C ALA A 99 28.14 14.82 11.23
N THR A 100 29.08 13.88 11.21
CA THR A 100 29.39 13.02 12.35
C THR A 100 30.13 13.80 13.43
N GLY A 101 29.69 13.66 14.67
CA GLY A 101 30.30 14.36 15.81
C GLY A 101 29.48 14.22 17.09
N SER A 102 30.07 14.69 18.19
CA SER A 102 29.38 14.81 19.48
C SER A 102 28.90 16.24 19.67
N TYR A 103 27.64 16.39 20.05
CA TYR A 103 27.01 17.70 20.25
C TYR A 103 26.51 17.81 21.69
N SER A 104 26.80 18.92 22.35
CA SER A 104 26.26 19.24 23.68
C SER A 104 25.02 20.12 23.52
N VAL A 105 23.87 19.62 23.97
CA VAL A 105 22.58 20.31 23.88
C VAL A 105 22.03 20.54 25.28
N SER A 106 21.58 21.77 25.54
CA SER A 106 20.91 22.14 26.79
C SER A 106 19.53 22.70 26.47
N VAL A 107 18.49 22.09 27.02
CA VAL A 107 17.11 22.56 26.87
C VAL A 107 16.80 23.57 27.97
N SER A 108 16.54 24.81 27.60
CA SER A 108 16.20 25.89 28.55
C SER A 108 14.70 26.02 28.79
N SER A 109 13.90 25.94 27.74
CA SER A 109 12.43 26.02 27.79
C SER A 109 11.84 25.20 26.67
N LEU A 110 10.70 24.56 26.94
CA LEU A 110 9.88 23.94 25.91
C LEU A 110 9.06 25.00 25.19
N ALA A 111 8.84 24.79 23.89
CA ALA A 111 7.84 25.53 23.16
C ALA A 111 6.45 25.14 23.69
N ALA A 112 5.59 26.14 23.92
CA ALA A 112 4.22 25.94 24.37
C ALA A 112 3.25 26.65 23.41
N SER A 113 2.07 26.08 23.24
CA SER A 113 1.00 26.72 22.50
C SER A 113 0.31 27.78 23.37
N GLN A 114 -0.06 28.91 22.77
CA GLN A 114 -0.86 29.91 23.45
C GLN A 114 -2.33 29.47 23.50
N SER A 115 -2.96 29.59 24.67
CA SER A 115 -4.40 29.43 24.84
C SER A 115 -4.96 30.71 25.48
N VAL A 116 -6.02 31.26 24.87
CA VAL A 116 -6.70 32.46 25.35
C VAL A 116 -8.13 32.08 25.68
N VAL A 117 -8.55 32.38 26.91
CA VAL A 117 -9.89 32.08 27.41
C VAL A 117 -10.59 33.38 27.79
N THR A 118 -11.90 33.45 27.54
CA THR A 118 -12.73 34.58 27.94
C THR A 118 -12.69 34.78 29.45
N LYS A 119 -12.43 36.01 29.90
CA LYS A 119 -12.33 36.34 31.33
C LYS A 119 -13.64 36.15 32.10
N THR A 120 -14.77 36.30 31.41
CA THR A 120 -16.12 36.20 32.00
C THR A 120 -16.80 34.95 31.48
N ALA A 121 -17.47 34.21 32.36
CA ALA A 121 -18.30 33.08 31.95
C ALA A 121 -19.52 33.57 31.15
N LEU A 122 -19.80 32.90 30.04
CA LEU A 122 -21.01 33.13 29.26
C LEU A 122 -22.09 32.11 29.66
N ALA A 123 -23.35 32.51 29.54
CA ALA A 123 -24.48 31.78 30.10
C ALA A 123 -24.73 30.40 29.43
N SER A 124 -24.48 30.28 28.12
CA SER A 124 -24.67 29.05 27.35
C SER A 124 -23.91 29.10 26.02
N SER A 125 -23.57 27.93 25.46
CA SER A 125 -22.99 27.78 24.11
C SER A 125 -23.90 28.31 23.00
N THR A 126 -25.21 28.43 23.28
CA THR A 126 -26.22 28.98 22.38
C THR A 126 -26.45 30.49 22.57
N SER A 127 -25.69 31.15 23.44
CA SER A 127 -25.81 32.61 23.65
C SER A 127 -25.20 33.37 22.48
N THR A 128 -25.86 34.45 22.06
CA THR A 128 -25.34 35.37 21.04
C THR A 128 -24.49 36.48 21.67
N LEU A 129 -23.41 36.89 20.99
CA LEU A 129 -22.46 37.91 21.49
C LEU A 129 -22.60 39.28 20.78
N GLY A 130 -23.53 39.39 19.83
CA GLY A 130 -23.67 40.55 18.95
C GLY A 130 -22.95 40.36 17.61
N SER A 131 -22.89 41.42 16.80
CA SER A 131 -22.22 41.42 15.49
C SER A 131 -20.89 42.16 15.54
N GLY A 132 -19.94 41.75 14.69
CA GLY A 132 -18.63 42.36 14.61
C GLY A 132 -17.67 41.61 13.69
N THR A 133 -16.42 42.07 13.62
CA THR A 133 -15.34 41.35 12.95
C THR A 133 -14.30 40.95 13.99
N LEU A 134 -14.03 39.66 14.10
CA LEU A 134 -12.94 39.11 14.89
C LEU A 134 -11.70 39.04 14.00
N THR A 135 -10.65 39.78 14.35
CA THR A 135 -9.36 39.71 13.66
C THR A 135 -8.40 38.88 14.48
N ASN A 136 -7.89 37.80 13.87
CA ASN A 136 -6.87 36.94 14.43
C ASN A 136 -5.53 37.25 13.76
N ASP A 137 -4.57 37.73 14.55
CA ASP A 137 -3.22 38.06 14.11
C ASP A 137 -2.22 37.07 14.70
N LEU A 138 -1.73 36.15 13.88
CA LEU A 138 -0.63 35.26 14.22
C LEU A 138 0.68 35.92 13.84
N GLY A 139 1.65 35.91 14.75
CA GLY A 139 2.92 36.57 14.52
C GLY A 139 3.93 36.34 15.64
N THR A 140 5.05 37.03 15.52
CA THR A 140 6.08 37.05 16.56
C THR A 140 5.90 38.27 17.44
N LEU A 141 5.76 38.06 18.74
CA LEU A 141 5.73 39.14 19.73
C LEU A 141 7.15 39.42 20.20
N SER A 142 7.67 40.61 19.91
CA SER A 142 9.00 41.06 20.38
C SER A 142 8.90 42.47 20.94
N GLY A 143 9.42 42.68 22.16
CA GLY A 143 9.37 43.98 22.82
C GLY A 143 7.97 44.57 23.01
N GLY A 144 6.93 43.72 23.08
CA GLY A 144 5.53 44.14 23.21
C GLY A 144 4.87 44.55 21.88
N THR A 145 5.58 44.48 20.76
CA THR A 145 5.03 44.72 19.42
C THR A 145 4.82 43.39 18.69
N LEU A 146 3.61 43.16 18.19
CA LEU A 146 3.30 41.98 17.39
C LEU A 146 3.67 42.25 15.92
N THR A 147 4.52 41.39 15.36
CA THR A 147 4.80 41.37 13.93
C THR A 147 3.94 40.28 13.29
N SER A 148 2.82 40.66 12.69
CA SER A 148 1.86 39.72 12.08
C SER A 148 2.49 38.99 10.89
N SER A 149 2.47 37.66 10.94
CA SER A 149 2.82 36.76 9.85
C SER A 149 1.58 36.27 9.09
N LYS A 150 0.42 36.23 9.75
CA LYS A 150 -0.87 35.89 9.14
C LYS A 150 -1.99 36.60 9.88
N THR A 151 -2.77 37.38 9.14
CA THR A 151 -3.98 38.03 9.64
C THR A 151 -5.19 37.36 9.02
N THR A 152 -6.19 37.01 9.83
CA THR A 152 -7.45 36.44 9.36
C THR A 152 -8.62 37.15 10.02
N SER A 153 -9.51 37.70 9.20
CA SER A 153 -10.72 38.38 9.67
C SER A 153 -11.92 37.45 9.54
N ILE A 154 -12.66 37.29 10.63
CA ILE A 154 -13.82 36.41 10.76
C ILE A 154 -15.04 37.28 11.05
N SER A 155 -16.03 37.21 10.17
CA SER A 155 -17.25 38.01 10.32
C SER A 155 -18.28 37.30 11.21
N ILE A 156 -18.69 37.97 12.28
CA ILE A 156 -19.67 37.51 13.26
C ILE A 156 -20.98 38.29 13.06
N ALA A 157 -22.05 37.56 12.78
CA ALA A 157 -23.40 38.06 12.66
C ALA A 157 -24.08 38.09 14.04
N SER A 158 -25.09 38.94 14.20
CA SER A 158 -25.82 39.08 15.47
C SER A 158 -26.60 37.82 15.88
N SER A 159 -26.87 36.92 14.93
CA SER A 159 -27.50 35.62 15.15
C SER A 159 -26.52 34.51 15.52
N ASP A 160 -25.21 34.74 15.40
CA ASP A 160 -24.22 33.71 15.68
C ASP A 160 -24.14 33.42 17.19
N THR A 161 -24.21 32.13 17.51
CA THR A 161 -23.97 31.61 18.85
C THR A 161 -22.47 31.37 19.08
N LEU A 162 -22.07 31.07 20.32
CA LEU A 162 -20.69 30.65 20.61
C LEU A 162 -20.26 29.42 19.82
N GLU A 163 -21.17 28.48 19.56
CA GLU A 163 -20.91 27.33 18.69
C GLU A 163 -20.62 27.77 17.26
N ASN A 164 -21.41 28.70 16.72
CA ASN A 164 -21.17 29.22 15.38
C ASN A 164 -19.86 30.01 15.29
N ILE A 165 -19.50 30.76 16.34
CA ILE A 165 -18.22 31.48 16.40
C ILE A 165 -17.05 30.49 16.42
N ARG A 166 -17.13 29.42 17.23
CA ARG A 166 -16.14 28.33 17.23
C ARG A 166 -15.97 27.74 15.84
N ASP A 167 -17.08 27.36 15.21
CA ASP A 167 -17.06 26.72 13.90
C ASP A 167 -16.46 27.66 12.85
N LYS A 168 -16.83 28.95 12.86
CA LYS A 168 -16.23 29.97 12.00
C LYS A 168 -14.73 30.16 12.23
N ILE A 169 -14.23 30.07 13.47
CA ILE A 169 -12.79 30.16 13.77
C ILE A 169 -12.05 28.95 13.20
N ASN A 170 -12.58 27.75 13.41
CA ASN A 170 -12.01 26.50 12.91
C ASN A 170 -12.02 26.43 11.37
N ASP A 171 -13.13 26.84 10.76
CA ASP A 171 -13.30 26.87 9.30
C ASP A 171 -12.47 27.95 8.63
N ALA A 172 -12.16 29.05 9.32
CA ALA A 172 -11.32 30.12 8.79
C ALA A 172 -9.84 29.70 8.60
N ALA A 173 -9.46 28.48 9.02
CA ALA A 173 -8.11 27.92 8.89
C ALA A 173 -7.03 28.92 9.33
N SER A 174 -7.31 29.69 10.39
CA SER A 174 -6.48 30.81 10.81
C SER A 174 -5.20 30.39 11.54
N GLY A 175 -4.97 29.08 11.70
CA GLY A 175 -3.82 28.52 12.42
C GLY A 175 -4.04 28.43 13.93
N VAL A 176 -5.28 28.63 14.38
CA VAL A 176 -5.75 28.41 15.75
C VAL A 176 -6.95 27.47 15.73
N THR A 177 -7.27 26.92 16.90
CA THR A 177 -8.38 25.98 17.15
C THR A 177 -9.09 26.35 18.45
#